data_AF-A0A970FD95-F1
#
_entry.id   AF-A0A970FD95-F1
#
_cell.length_a   1.000
_cell.length_b   1.000
_cell.length_c   1.000
_cell.angle_alpha   90.00
_cell.angle_beta   90.00
_cell.angle_gamma   90.00
#
_symmetry.space_group_name_H-M   'P 1'
#
loop_
_entity.id
_entity.type
_entity.pdbx_description
1 polymer ?
#
loop_
_entity_poly.entity_id
_entity_poly.type
_entity_poly.pdbx_seq_one_letter_code
_entity_poly.pdbx_strand_id
1 'polypeptide(L)' 'MDYSDRMKKYGVMSTEDFRQMTLDIAAGKYRPSPDVPRIIFGSHKSLAEYAEEEAKKEKSPISAQ' A
#
# COMPACT_ATOMS: atom_id res chain seq x y z
N MET A 1 -1.51 15.20 7.60
CA MET A 1 -1.97 14.35 6.48
C MET A 1 -3.13 13.52 6.98
N ASP A 2 -4.28 13.60 6.31
CA ASP A 2 -5.49 12.89 6.70
C ASP A 2 -5.33 11.36 6.56
N TYR A 3 -5.99 10.58 7.41
CA TYR A 3 -5.89 9.12 7.41
C TYR A 3 -6.38 8.51 6.09
N SER A 4 -7.42 9.10 5.47
CA SER A 4 -7.94 8.66 4.18
C SER A 4 -6.96 8.93 3.03
N ASP A 5 -6.11 9.96 3.14
CA ASP A 5 -5.09 10.26 2.12
C ASP A 5 -3.94 9.24 2.12
N ARG A 6 -3.61 8.69 3.30
CA ARG A 6 -2.68 7.56 3.41
C ARG A 6 -3.28 6.28 2.83
N MET A 7 -4.56 6.01 3.12
CA MET A 7 -5.27 4.82 2.64
C MET A 7 -5.37 4.75 1.11
N LYS A 8 -5.46 5.88 0.40
CA LYS A 8 -5.43 5.93 -1.07
C LYS A 8 -4.15 5.36 -1.69
N LYS A 9 -3.05 5.26 -0.94
CA LYS A 9 -1.77 4.72 -1.42
C LYS A 9 -1.70 3.19 -1.37
N TYR A 10 -2.65 2.53 -0.72
CA TYR A 10 -2.62 1.09 -0.50
C TYR A 10 -3.74 0.38 -1.26
N GLY A 11 -3.41 -0.72 -1.92
CA GLY A 11 -4.35 -1.57 -2.63
C GLY A 11 -4.16 -3.02 -2.23
N VAL A 12 -5.20 -3.83 -2.43
CA VAL A 12 -5.12 -5.28 -2.27
C VAL A 12 -5.40 -5.91 -3.63
N MET A 13 -4.52 -6.77 -4.10
CA MET A 13 -4.73 -7.57 -5.29
C MET A 13 -4.10 -8.95 -5.12
N SER A 14 -4.57 -9.94 -5.88
CA SER A 14 -3.98 -11.28 -5.86
C SER A 14 -2.57 -11.28 -6.45
N THR A 15 -1.75 -12.25 -6.06
CA THR A 15 -0.38 -12.38 -6.58
C THR A 15 -0.33 -12.49 -8.12
N GLU A 16 -1.35 -13.13 -8.71
CA GLU A 16 -1.48 -13.27 -10.17
C GLU A 16 -1.74 -11.93 -10.86
N ASP A 17 -2.68 -11.14 -10.33
CA ASP A 17 -2.95 -9.78 -10.83
C ASP A 17 -1.74 -8.87 -10.68
N PHE A 18 -1.01 -8.98 -9.57
CA PHE A 18 0.22 -8.20 -9.36
C PHE A 18 1.31 -8.56 -10.34
N ARG A 19 1.47 -9.86 -10.61
CA ARG A 19 2.42 -10.35 -11.61
C ARG A 19 2.04 -9.84 -13.00
N GLN A 20 0.76 -9.91 -13.37
CA GLN A 20 0.28 -9.44 -14.66
C GLN A 20 0.47 -7.92 -14.80
N MET A 21 0.08 -7.14 -13.79
CA MET A 21 0.32 -5.69 -13.75
C MET A 21 1.81 -5.36 -13.90
N THR A 22 2.69 -6.09 -13.22
CA THR A 22 4.14 -5.89 -13.33
C THR A 22 4.65 -6.16 -14.75
N LEU A 23 4.16 -7.23 -15.39
CA LEU A 23 4.49 -7.55 -16.77
C LEU A 23 3.96 -6.49 -17.76
N ASP A 24 2.75 -5.97 -17.55
CA ASP A 24 2.18 -4.92 -18.39
C ASP A 24 2.90 -3.58 -18.23
N ILE A 25 3.42 -3.27 -17.04
CA ILE A 25 4.30 -2.12 -16.80
C ILE A 25 5.62 -2.29 -17.54
N ALA A 26 6.25 -3.46 -17.40
CA ALA A 26 7.51 -3.76 -18.08
C ALA A 26 7.36 -3.74 -19.61
N ALA A 27 6.21 -4.20 -20.13
CA ALA A 27 5.88 -4.17 -21.55
C ALA A 27 5.47 -2.78 -22.06
N GLY A 28 5.36 -1.78 -21.18
CA GLY A 28 4.92 -0.42 -21.54
C GLY A 28 3.43 -0.31 -21.91
N LYS A 29 2.64 -1.37 -21.69
CA LYS A 29 1.19 -1.41 -21.96
C LYS A 29 0.38 -0.68 -20.89
N TYR A 30 0.90 -0.69 -19.65
CA TYR A 30 0.26 -0.03 -18.52
C TYR A 30 1.23 0.92 -17.83
N ARG A 31 0.81 2.17 -17.63
CA ARG A 31 1.52 3.12 -16.78
C ARG A 31 0.62 3.50 -15.61
N PRO A 32 0.99 3.14 -14.37
CA PRO A 32 0.19 3.51 -13.21
C PRO A 32 0.12 5.04 -13.09
N SER A 33 -1.11 5.55 -12.99
CA SER A 33 -1.39 6.96 -12.71
C SER A 33 -0.99 7.31 -11.27
N PRO A 34 -0.61 8.56 -10.94
CA PRO A 34 -0.28 8.95 -9.56
C PRO A 34 -1.42 8.75 -8.54
N ASP A 35 -2.66 8.58 -9.01
CA ASP A 35 -3.83 8.32 -8.18
C ASP A 35 -4.00 6.83 -7.82
N VAL A 36 -3.25 5.92 -8.47
CA VAL A 36 -3.34 4.49 -8.17
C VAL A 36 -2.55 4.12 -6.91
N PRO A 37 -2.99 3.09 -6.17
CA PRO A 37 -2.27 2.63 -5.00
C PRO A 37 -0.83 2.23 -5.36
N ARG A 38 0.13 2.80 -4.64
CA ARG A 38 1.57 2.60 -4.86
C ARG A 38 2.08 1.32 -4.19
N ILE A 39 1.41 0.89 -3.13
CA ILE A 39 1.77 -0.28 -2.34
C ILE A 39 0.61 -1.28 -2.44
N ILE A 40 0.95 -2.48 -2.88
CA ILE A 40 -0.02 -3.54 -3.16
C ILE A 40 0.22 -4.70 -2.21
N PHE A 41 -0.82 -5.12 -1.51
CA PHE A 41 -0.79 -6.28 -0.63
C PHE A 41 -1.48 -7.47 -1.27
N GLY A 42 -0.96 -8.67 -1.02
CA GLY A 42 -1.55 -9.93 -1.48
C GLY A 42 -2.85 -10.32 -0.77
N SER A 43 -3.18 -9.65 0.36
CA SER A 43 -4.40 -9.90 1.11
C SER A 43 -4.79 -8.72 2.00
N HIS A 44 -6.07 -8.64 2.35
CA HIS A 44 -6.58 -7.68 3.34
C HIS A 44 -5.98 -7.92 4.74
N LYS A 45 -5.60 -9.16 5.06
CA LYS A 45 -4.94 -9.48 6.33
C LYS A 45 -3.57 -8.80 6.43
N SER A 46 -2.74 -8.91 5.39
CA SER A 46 -1.43 -8.26 5.36
C SER A 46 -1.53 -6.73 5.38
N LEU A 47 -2.56 -6.17 4.73
CA LEU A 47 -2.88 -4.74 4.83
C LEU A 47 -3.22 -4.34 6.27
N ALA A 48 -4.07 -5.12 6.95
CA ALA A 48 -4.49 -4.85 8.32
C ALA A 48 -3.31 -4.92 9.29
N GLU A 49 -2.48 -5.97 9.19
CA GLU A 49 -1.27 -6.11 10.02
C GLU A 49 -0.33 -4.91 9.84
N TYR A 50 -0.08 -4.50 8.59
CA TYR A 50 0.73 -3.32 8.29
C TYR A 50 0.10 -2.02 8.85
N ALA A 51 -1.22 -1.85 8.72
CA ALA A 51 -1.93 -0.69 9.25
C ALA A 51 -1.86 -0.62 10.78
N GLU A 52 -1.94 -1.76 11.47
CA GLU A 52 -1.78 -1.85 12.92
C GLU A 52 -0.36 -1.49 13.37
N GLU A 53 0.67 -1.94 12.65
CA GLU A 53 2.06 -1.58 12.93
C GLU A 53 2.33 -0.09 12.72
N GLU A 54 1.83 0.50 11.64
CA GLU A 54 1.95 1.93 11.37
C GLU A 54 1.20 2.77 12.42
N ALA A 55 0.00 2.34 12.82
CA ALA A 55 -0.75 2.99 13.89
C ALA A 55 -0.03 2.91 15.25
N LYS A 56 0.67 1.80 15.54
CA LYS A 56 1.49 1.65 16.75
C LYS A 56 2.70 2.57 16.74
N LYS A 57 3.38 2.74 15.60
CA LYS A 57 4.49 3.71 15.47
C LYS A 57 4.01 5.14 15.67
N GLU A 58 2.84 5.49 15.13
CA GLU A 58 2.26 6.83 15.29
C GLU A 58 1.82 7.14 16.73
N LYS A 59 1.42 6.11 17.49
CA LYS A 59 1.11 6.19 18.93
C LYS A 59 2.34 6.17 19.85
N SER A 60 3.55 6.23 19.31
CA SER A 60 4.76 6.48 20.10
C SER A 60 5.26 7.93 19.93
N PRO A 61 4.49 8.95 20.37
CA PRO A 61 5.09 10.25 20.57
C PRO A 61 5.90 10.18 21.89
N ILE A 62 7.22 10.26 21.77
CA ILE A 62 8.13 10.73 22.83
C ILE A 62 8.17 9.85 24.09
N SER A 63 9.15 8.94 24.14
CA SER A 63 9.86 8.66 25.40
C SER A 63 11.34 8.95 25.18
N ALA A 64 11.63 10.22 24.92
CA ALA A 64 12.97 10.77 25.03
C ALA A 64 12.83 12.20 25.59
N GLN A 65 12.59 12.29 26.90
CA GLN A 65 13.01 13.40 27.75
C GLN A 65 13.61 12.83 29.03
#